data_AF-A0AAU9X942-F1
#
_entry.id   AF-A0AAU9X942-F1
#
_cell.length_a   1.000
_cell.length_b   1.000
_cell.length_c   1.000
_cell.angle_alpha   90.00
_cell.angle_beta   90.00
_cell.angle_gamma   90.00
#
_symmetry.space_group_name_H-M   'P 1'
#
loop_
_entity.id
_entity.type
_entity.pdbx_description
1 polymer ?
#
loop_
_entity_poly.entity_id
_entity_poly.type
_entity_poly.pdbx_seq_one_letter_code
_entity_poly.pdbx_strand_id
1 'polypeptide(L)'
;MAERRVNDRGQNQDDNAVPAAIRNSNMSEECIVLLEELIRSNRALASENEKLRQQQERSNKSNLEALQRIENRLETGDNGAKVRRRQNRQKRRTIVVPPACRRAVRRIYRLLLKKDDFGGIYLDEEVNSDNNYGIFERTVEQVVHQQGGPEKCPWTKDIIEAALQRYFKTCLETHKLKSSNRYEAHKQKTRKSGRQREKLMRRTTALELVNWADQHEKGRVAEVLVMEAMSSEESCYEDNDINNSKLTKYSVHRLQWESRRMKKFKKNLIRPIRKNSLQELRREYYPELMGNLL
;
A
#
# COMPACT_ATOMS: atom_id res chain seq x y z
N MET A 1 13.88 -88.88 -78.58
CA MET A 1 13.19 -89.70 -77.56
C MET A 1 13.74 -89.24 -76.21
N ALA A 2 13.03 -88.36 -75.51
CA ALA A 2 12.16 -88.68 -74.35
C ALA A 2 12.96 -89.33 -73.20
N GLU A 3 12.91 -88.95 -71.92
CA GLU A 3 12.14 -87.99 -71.12
C GLU A 3 12.81 -87.94 -69.73
N ARG A 4 12.64 -86.81 -69.00
CA ARG A 4 12.57 -86.65 -67.52
C ARG A 4 13.79 -86.91 -66.61
N ARG A 5 14.11 -85.87 -65.82
CA ARG A 5 14.16 -85.78 -64.34
C ARG A 5 14.12 -84.27 -64.01
N VAL A 6 12.96 -83.66 -63.73
CA VAL A 6 12.22 -83.52 -62.45
C VAL A 6 13.04 -82.91 -61.30
N ASN A 7 12.57 -81.74 -60.88
CA ASN A 7 12.81 -80.94 -59.66
C ASN A 7 14.20 -80.31 -59.50
N ASP A 8 14.33 -79.01 -59.21
CA ASP A 8 13.70 -78.38 -58.04
C ASP A 8 13.26 -76.92 -58.26
N ARG A 9 12.15 -76.56 -57.60
CA ARG A 9 11.57 -75.20 -57.53
C ARG A 9 11.94 -74.60 -56.18
N GLY A 10 12.30 -73.33 -56.17
CA GLY A 10 12.23 -72.47 -54.98
C GLY A 10 13.43 -71.52 -54.90
N GLN A 11 13.33 -70.25 -54.55
CA GLN A 11 12.21 -69.35 -54.27
C GLN A 11 12.88 -67.98 -54.09
N ASN A 12 12.34 -66.92 -54.68
CA ASN A 12 12.58 -65.56 -54.15
C ASN A 12 11.96 -65.50 -52.75
N GLN A 13 12.66 -64.89 -51.78
CA GLN A 13 12.17 -63.79 -50.93
C GLN A 13 12.98 -63.68 -49.64
N ASP A 14 13.40 -62.44 -49.37
CA ASP A 14 13.29 -61.73 -48.09
C ASP A 14 13.33 -62.56 -46.81
N ASP A 15 14.30 -62.24 -45.95
CA ASP A 15 13.99 -61.66 -44.64
C ASP A 15 15.25 -61.66 -43.77
N ASN A 16 15.86 -60.49 -43.64
CA ASN A 16 16.70 -60.19 -42.48
C ASN A 16 15.78 -59.96 -41.27
N ALA A 17 14.89 -60.93 -41.00
CA ALA A 17 14.02 -60.94 -39.85
C ALA A 17 14.86 -61.38 -38.66
N VAL A 18 15.30 -60.39 -37.87
CA VAL A 18 15.79 -60.64 -36.50
C VAL A 18 14.77 -61.57 -35.83
N PRO A 19 15.16 -62.77 -35.37
CA PRO A 19 14.25 -63.78 -34.86
C PRO A 19 13.32 -63.19 -33.80
N ALA A 20 12.01 -63.47 -33.91
CA ALA A 20 11.01 -62.98 -32.96
C ALA A 20 11.39 -63.31 -31.49
N ALA A 21 12.12 -64.39 -31.26
CA ALA A 21 12.67 -64.75 -29.96
C ALA A 21 13.69 -63.72 -29.41
N ILE A 22 14.56 -63.17 -30.26
CA ILE A 22 15.55 -62.15 -29.86
C ILE A 22 14.86 -60.80 -29.64
N ARG A 23 13.87 -60.44 -30.46
CA ARG A 23 13.06 -59.22 -30.22
C ARG A 23 12.26 -59.33 -28.92
N ASN A 24 11.68 -60.48 -28.63
CA ASN A 24 10.92 -60.70 -27.40
C ASN A 24 11.82 -60.71 -26.14
N SER A 25 13.07 -61.19 -26.24
CA SER A 25 14.04 -61.10 -25.13
C SER A 25 14.50 -59.66 -24.89
N ASN A 26 14.80 -58.89 -25.95
CA ASN A 26 15.17 -57.48 -25.82
C ASN A 26 14.02 -56.63 -25.25
N MET A 27 12.78 -56.85 -25.71
CA MET A 27 11.59 -56.17 -25.16
C MET A 27 11.37 -56.55 -23.69
N SER A 28 11.66 -57.80 -23.31
CA SER A 28 11.58 -58.25 -21.92
C SER A 28 12.66 -57.58 -21.05
N GLU A 29 13.87 -57.40 -21.55
CA GLU A 29 14.96 -56.71 -20.86
C GLU A 29 14.68 -55.21 -20.69
N GLU A 30 14.16 -54.54 -21.73
CA GLU A 30 13.71 -53.15 -21.64
C GLU A 30 12.58 -52.96 -20.62
N CYS A 31 11.63 -53.89 -20.57
CA CYS A 31 10.56 -53.88 -19.56
C CYS A 31 11.12 -54.04 -18.13
N ILE A 32 12.14 -54.87 -17.93
CA ILE A 32 12.79 -55.07 -16.63
C ILE A 32 13.50 -53.79 -16.18
N VAL A 33 14.25 -53.12 -17.07
CA VAL A 33 14.92 -51.85 -16.75
C VAL A 33 13.93 -50.77 -16.34
N LEU A 34 12.81 -50.63 -17.08
CA LEU A 34 11.76 -49.68 -16.75
C LEU A 34 11.08 -49.98 -15.41
N LEU A 35 10.85 -51.26 -15.09
CA LEU A 35 10.32 -51.68 -13.79
C LEU A 35 11.28 -51.34 -12.64
N GLU A 36 12.59 -51.54 -12.84
CA GLU A 36 13.61 -51.19 -11.85
C GLU A 36 13.73 -49.68 -11.63
N GLU A 37 13.61 -48.88 -12.69
CA GLU A 37 13.57 -47.42 -12.59
C GLU A 37 12.30 -46.93 -11.89
N LEU A 38 11.14 -47.54 -12.19
CA LEU A 38 9.88 -47.22 -11.55
C LEU A 38 9.90 -47.58 -10.05
N ILE A 39 10.49 -48.73 -9.69
CA ILE A 39 10.68 -49.13 -8.29
C ILE A 39 11.61 -48.14 -7.57
N ARG A 40 12.72 -47.72 -8.21
CA ARG A 40 13.63 -46.72 -7.66
C ARG A 40 12.95 -45.36 -7.46
N SER A 41 12.19 -44.91 -8.45
CA SER A 41 11.42 -43.66 -8.40
C SER A 41 10.35 -43.68 -7.30
N ASN A 42 9.58 -44.76 -7.19
CA ASN A 42 8.59 -44.93 -6.13
C ASN A 42 9.22 -44.93 -4.73
N ARG A 43 10.39 -45.56 -4.55
CA ARG A 43 11.13 -45.51 -3.28
C ARG A 43 11.58 -44.08 -2.94
N ALA A 44 12.04 -43.31 -3.93
CA ALA A 44 12.42 -41.93 -3.74
C ALA A 44 11.22 -41.05 -3.34
N LEU A 45 10.09 -41.19 -4.05
CA LEU A 45 8.83 -40.49 -3.74
C LEU A 45 8.30 -40.86 -2.35
N ALA A 46 8.40 -42.13 -1.94
CA ALA A 46 8.01 -42.55 -0.59
C ALA A 46 8.89 -41.87 0.48
N SER A 47 10.20 -41.77 0.25
CA SER A 47 11.12 -41.07 1.16
C SER A 47 10.83 -39.56 1.22
N GLU A 48 10.50 -38.94 0.09
CA GLU A 48 10.16 -37.52 0.03
C GLU A 48 8.84 -37.22 0.75
N ASN A 49 7.81 -38.05 0.53
CA ASN A 49 6.53 -37.95 1.23
C ASN A 49 6.69 -38.08 2.75
N GLU A 50 7.56 -38.98 3.20
CA GLU A 50 7.86 -39.13 4.63
C GLU A 50 8.53 -37.88 5.20
N LYS A 51 9.48 -37.29 4.48
CA LYS A 51 10.12 -36.01 4.88
C LYS A 51 9.11 -34.86 4.95
N LEU A 52 8.20 -34.76 3.96
CA LEU A 52 7.16 -33.74 3.93
C LEU A 52 6.20 -33.89 5.11
N ARG A 53 5.81 -35.12 5.47
CA ARG A 53 4.99 -35.39 6.66
C ARG A 53 5.69 -34.96 7.94
N GLN A 54 6.96 -35.32 8.10
CA GLN A 54 7.74 -34.92 9.27
C GLN A 54 7.92 -33.40 9.36
N GLN A 55 8.11 -32.72 8.24
CA GLN A 55 8.19 -31.25 8.21
C GLN A 55 6.85 -30.60 8.58
N GLN A 56 5.74 -31.11 8.06
CA GLN A 56 4.41 -30.63 8.36
C GLN A 56 4.06 -30.83 9.84
N GLU A 57 4.41 -31.99 10.41
CA GLU A 57 4.20 -32.29 11.83
C GLU A 57 5.01 -31.35 12.73
N ARG A 58 6.28 -31.09 12.40
CA ARG A 58 7.12 -30.11 13.10
C ARG A 58 6.55 -28.69 13.03
N SER A 59 6.08 -28.28 11.85
CA SER A 59 5.46 -26.97 11.68
C SER A 59 4.16 -26.86 12.47
N ASN A 60 3.33 -27.90 12.46
CA ASN A 60 2.07 -27.94 13.20
C ASN A 60 2.32 -27.90 14.71
N LYS A 61 3.31 -28.64 15.21
CA LYS A 61 3.72 -28.61 16.61
C LYS A 61 4.19 -27.21 17.02
N SER A 62 5.05 -26.57 16.23
CA SER A 62 5.51 -25.21 16.49
C SER A 62 4.36 -24.19 16.47
N ASN A 63 3.43 -24.31 15.53
CA ASN A 63 2.25 -23.47 15.46
C ASN A 63 1.33 -23.68 16.68
N LEU A 64 1.13 -24.92 17.12
CA LEU A 64 0.34 -25.25 18.30
C LEU A 64 0.96 -24.63 19.57
N GLU A 65 2.27 -24.75 19.74
CA GLU A 65 3.00 -24.14 20.85
C GLU A 65 2.90 -22.60 20.81
N ALA A 66 2.95 -21.99 19.63
CA ALA A 66 2.77 -20.55 19.47
C ALA A 66 1.34 -20.11 19.85
N LEU A 67 0.32 -20.89 19.47
CA LEU A 67 -1.07 -20.64 19.84
C LEU A 67 -1.28 -20.79 21.34
N GLN A 68 -0.75 -21.85 21.96
CA GLN A 68 -0.80 -22.03 23.41
C GLN A 68 -0.09 -20.89 24.16
N ARG A 69 1.03 -20.38 23.65
CA ARG A 69 1.69 -19.19 24.21
C ARG A 69 0.82 -17.94 24.09
N ILE A 70 0.08 -17.78 23.00
CA ILE A 70 -0.85 -16.66 22.82
C ILE A 70 -2.03 -16.80 23.78
N GLU A 71 -2.61 -17.98 23.88
CA GLU A 71 -3.73 -18.32 24.76
C GLU A 71 -3.36 -18.10 26.23
N ASN A 72 -2.23 -18.66 26.68
CA ASN A 72 -1.73 -18.45 28.04
C ASN A 72 -1.50 -16.96 28.34
N ARG A 73 -1.04 -16.16 27.36
CA ARG A 73 -0.88 -14.70 27.51
C ARG A 73 -2.21 -13.94 27.56
N LEU A 74 -3.26 -14.48 26.94
CA LEU A 74 -4.61 -13.95 27.02
C LEU A 74 -5.25 -14.30 28.38
N GLU A 75 -5.08 -15.53 28.86
CA GLU A 75 -5.60 -16.00 30.15
C GLU A 75 -4.88 -15.35 31.35
N THR A 76 -3.56 -15.23 31.31
CA THR A 76 -2.77 -14.59 32.39
C THR A 76 -2.88 -13.07 32.41
N GLY A 77 -3.64 -12.45 31.50
CA GLY A 77 -3.92 -11.01 31.55
C GLY A 77 -2.67 -10.14 31.41
N ASP A 78 -1.61 -10.60 30.74
CA ASP A 78 -0.36 -9.85 30.42
C ASP A 78 -0.62 -8.62 29.52
N ASN A 79 -1.88 -8.37 29.17
CA ASN A 79 -2.38 -7.12 28.62
C ASN A 79 -2.46 -5.97 29.65
N GLY A 80 -2.31 -6.24 30.94
CA GLY A 80 -2.44 -5.23 32.01
C GLY A 80 -1.48 -4.05 31.90
N ALA A 81 -0.22 -4.27 31.47
CA ALA A 81 0.77 -3.19 31.39
C ALA A 81 0.61 -2.29 30.13
N LYS A 82 0.22 -2.86 29.00
CA LYS A 82 0.05 -2.12 27.73
C LYS A 82 -1.34 -1.50 27.59
N VAL A 83 -2.39 -2.13 28.13
CA VAL A 83 -3.75 -1.57 28.16
C VAL A 83 -3.85 -0.44 29.19
N ARG A 84 -3.21 -0.55 30.37
CA ARG A 84 -3.18 0.57 31.33
C ARG A 84 -2.48 1.82 30.76
N ARG A 85 -1.41 1.67 29.96
CA ARG A 85 -0.77 2.81 29.27
C ARG A 85 -1.67 3.46 28.21
N ARG A 86 -2.58 2.72 27.56
CA ARG A 86 -3.56 3.28 26.61
C ARG A 86 -4.76 3.92 27.33
N GLN A 87 -5.28 3.30 28.38
CA GLN A 87 -6.47 3.80 29.10
C GLN A 87 -6.16 5.01 29.99
N ASN A 88 -4.96 5.11 30.59
CA ASN A 88 -4.57 6.33 31.33
C ASN A 88 -4.34 7.55 30.42
N ARG A 89 -4.16 7.36 29.11
CA ARG A 89 -4.08 8.47 28.15
C ARG A 89 -5.47 9.03 27.79
N GLN A 90 -6.55 8.30 28.06
CA GLN A 90 -7.93 8.70 27.78
C GLN A 90 -8.62 9.48 28.91
N LYS A 91 -8.01 9.59 30.10
CA LYS A 91 -8.58 10.36 31.23
C LYS A 91 -8.26 11.86 31.21
N ARG A 92 -7.42 12.35 30.29
CA ARG A 92 -7.39 13.78 29.98
C ARG A 92 -8.38 14.02 28.85
N ARG A 93 -9.47 14.76 29.13
CA ARG A 93 -10.42 15.25 28.12
C ARG A 93 -9.60 15.84 26.97
N THR A 94 -9.49 15.13 25.84
CA THR A 94 -8.68 15.60 24.72
C THR A 94 -9.44 16.79 24.12
N ILE A 95 -8.95 18.00 24.38
CA ILE A 95 -9.57 19.23 23.88
C ILE A 95 -9.72 19.11 22.37
N VAL A 96 -10.96 19.14 21.88
CA VAL A 96 -11.23 19.12 20.45
C VAL A 96 -10.96 20.52 19.92
N VAL A 97 -9.92 20.66 19.10
CA VAL A 97 -9.53 21.95 18.54
C VAL A 97 -10.14 22.11 17.14
N PRO A 98 -11.04 23.10 16.92
CA PRO A 98 -11.65 23.33 15.62
C PRO A 98 -10.62 23.65 14.51
N PRO A 99 -10.84 23.23 13.25
CA PRO A 99 -9.97 23.57 12.13
C PRO A 99 -9.81 25.08 11.90
N ALA A 100 -10.84 25.88 12.19
CA ALA A 100 -10.79 27.34 12.10
C ALA A 100 -9.78 27.92 13.11
N CYS A 101 -9.86 27.52 14.38
CA CYS A 101 -8.91 27.92 15.43
C CYS A 101 -7.46 27.55 15.04
N ARG A 102 -7.22 26.32 14.58
CA ARG A 102 -5.87 25.90 14.13
C ARG A 102 -5.31 26.79 13.02
N ARG A 103 -6.15 27.20 12.06
CA ARG A 103 -5.74 28.09 10.96
C ARG A 103 -5.47 29.51 11.47
N ALA A 104 -6.30 30.02 12.37
CA ALA A 104 -6.13 31.34 12.98
C ALA A 104 -4.80 31.41 13.76
N VAL A 105 -4.55 30.47 14.67
CA VAL A 105 -3.30 30.40 15.45
C VAL A 105 -2.07 30.36 14.55
N ARG A 106 -2.05 29.50 13.53
CA ARG A 106 -0.92 29.42 12.58
C ARG A 106 -0.73 30.71 11.79
N ARG A 107 -1.82 31.38 11.41
CA ARG A 107 -1.76 32.65 10.69
C ARG A 107 -1.17 33.74 11.58
N ILE A 108 -1.70 33.90 12.80
CA ILE A 108 -1.22 34.88 13.77
C ILE A 108 0.24 34.65 14.11
N TYR A 109 0.61 33.42 14.46
CA TYR A 109 1.98 33.08 14.78
C TYR A 109 2.95 33.48 13.65
N ARG A 110 2.59 33.20 12.38
CA ARG A 110 3.42 33.60 11.23
C ARG A 110 3.47 35.11 11.02
N LEU A 111 2.43 35.85 11.39
CA LEU A 111 2.44 37.31 11.35
C LEU A 111 3.33 37.88 12.46
N LEU A 112 3.26 37.30 13.66
CA LEU A 112 4.13 37.66 14.77
C LEU A 112 5.59 37.40 14.43
N LEU A 113 5.91 36.25 13.81
CA LEU A 113 7.27 35.91 13.37
C LEU A 113 7.87 36.87 12.33
N LYS A 114 7.06 37.74 11.71
CA LYS A 114 7.57 38.79 10.81
C LYS A 114 7.90 40.09 11.53
N LYS A 115 7.54 40.23 12.81
CA LYS A 115 7.86 41.39 13.62
C LYS A 115 9.25 41.17 14.23
N ASP A 116 10.06 42.23 14.27
CA ASP A 116 11.42 42.17 14.81
C ASP A 116 11.44 41.86 16.32
N ASP A 117 10.33 42.09 17.02
CA ASP A 117 10.18 41.90 18.46
C ASP A 117 9.68 40.50 18.86
N PHE A 118 9.70 39.51 17.96
CA PHE A 118 9.18 38.16 18.21
C PHE A 118 10.13 37.07 17.70
N GLY A 119 10.89 36.48 18.63
CA GLY A 119 11.90 35.44 18.33
C GLY A 119 11.34 34.06 17.92
N GLY A 120 10.02 33.86 18.03
CA GLY A 120 9.40 32.57 17.75
C GLY A 120 9.59 31.53 18.84
N ILE A 121 9.14 30.32 18.58
CA ILE A 121 9.18 29.18 19.49
C ILE A 121 10.60 28.58 19.54
N TYR A 122 11.08 28.33 20.75
CA TYR A 122 12.32 27.60 21.03
C TYR A 122 12.05 26.09 20.94
N LEU A 123 12.58 25.46 19.89
CA LEU A 123 12.32 24.04 19.58
C LEU A 123 13.31 23.07 20.22
N ASP A 124 14.39 23.60 20.79
CA ASP A 124 15.37 22.92 21.63
C ASP A 124 14.88 22.76 23.07
N GLU A 125 13.89 23.53 23.49
CA GLU A 125 13.26 23.46 24.80
C GLU A 125 11.94 22.65 24.82
N GLU A 126 11.42 22.39 26.03
CA GLU A 126 10.11 21.79 26.19
C GLU A 126 8.97 22.77 25.89
N VAL A 127 7.79 22.25 25.54
CA VAL A 127 6.61 23.06 25.22
C VAL A 127 6.13 23.94 26.38
N ASN A 128 6.47 23.56 27.62
CA ASN A 128 6.10 24.26 28.85
C ASN A 128 7.27 25.06 29.45
N SER A 129 8.35 25.31 28.71
CA SER A 129 9.44 26.17 29.20
C SER A 129 8.96 27.61 29.34
N ASP A 130 9.58 28.37 30.25
CA ASP A 130 9.21 29.77 30.51
C ASP A 130 9.37 30.64 29.24
N ASN A 131 10.41 30.37 28.44
CA ASN A 131 10.63 31.07 27.17
C ASN A 131 9.49 30.81 26.17
N ASN A 132 9.03 29.55 26.07
CA ASN A 132 7.91 29.20 25.21
C ASN A 132 6.57 29.69 25.77
N TYR A 133 6.42 29.78 27.10
CA TYR A 133 5.20 30.29 27.74
C TYR A 133 4.90 31.73 27.30
N GLY A 134 5.89 32.64 27.34
CA GLY A 134 5.70 34.03 26.90
C GLY A 134 5.34 34.16 25.41
N ILE A 135 5.94 33.33 24.56
CA ILE A 135 5.60 33.24 23.12
C ILE A 135 4.15 32.77 22.93
N PHE A 136 3.73 31.81 23.76
CA PHE A 136 2.39 31.24 23.70
C PHE A 136 1.33 32.24 24.15
N GLU A 137 1.55 32.90 25.28
CA GLU A 137 0.66 33.92 25.83
C GLU A 137 0.44 35.05 24.82
N ARG A 138 1.53 35.63 24.29
CA ARG A 138 1.45 36.68 23.27
C ARG A 138 0.72 36.25 22.01
N THR A 139 0.91 35.00 21.59
CA THR A 139 0.19 34.43 20.43
C THR A 139 -1.30 34.28 20.72
N VAL A 140 -1.66 33.80 21.92
CA VAL A 140 -3.05 33.62 22.36
C VAL A 140 -3.77 34.96 22.42
N GLU A 141 -3.16 35.97 23.06
CA GLU A 141 -3.72 37.32 23.15
C GLU A 141 -3.99 37.90 21.77
N GLN A 142 -3.04 37.77 20.84
CA GLN A 142 -3.18 38.29 19.50
C GLN A 142 -4.26 37.57 18.68
N VAL A 143 -4.46 36.26 18.91
CA VAL A 143 -5.57 35.50 18.32
C VAL A 143 -6.90 36.01 18.84
N VAL A 144 -7.04 36.16 20.16
CA VAL A 144 -8.27 36.66 20.79
C VAL A 144 -8.59 38.07 20.30
N HIS A 145 -7.60 38.96 20.24
CA HIS A 145 -7.76 40.31 19.72
C HIS A 145 -8.26 40.32 18.26
N GLN A 146 -7.70 39.48 17.38
CA GLN A 146 -8.17 39.39 15.98
C GLN A 146 -9.57 38.79 15.84
N GLN A 147 -10.07 38.04 16.83
CA GLN A 147 -11.45 37.55 16.83
C GLN A 147 -12.44 38.57 17.45
N GLY A 148 -12.01 39.82 17.66
CA GLY A 148 -12.85 40.87 18.22
C GLY A 148 -12.80 40.98 19.74
N GLY A 149 -11.76 40.42 20.37
CA GLY A 149 -11.54 40.48 21.82
C GLY A 149 -12.11 39.28 22.59
N PRO A 150 -11.92 39.24 23.92
CA PRO A 150 -12.28 38.09 24.75
C PRO A 150 -13.78 37.79 24.75
N GLU A 151 -14.64 38.81 24.61
CA GLU A 151 -16.10 38.64 24.59
C GLU A 151 -16.64 38.07 23.28
N LYS A 152 -15.96 38.34 22.15
CA LYS A 152 -16.40 37.93 20.81
C LYS A 152 -15.66 36.70 20.28
N CYS A 153 -14.57 36.30 20.92
CA CYS A 153 -13.77 35.18 20.46
C CYS A 153 -14.55 33.86 20.61
N PRO A 154 -14.75 33.10 19.51
CA PRO A 154 -15.54 31.86 19.55
C PRO A 154 -14.76 30.69 20.20
N TRP A 155 -13.52 30.89 20.61
CA TRP A 155 -12.66 29.87 21.18
C TRP A 155 -12.15 30.31 22.55
N THR A 156 -12.24 29.41 23.53
CA THR A 156 -11.64 29.63 24.85
C THR A 156 -10.12 29.63 24.77
N LYS A 157 -9.47 30.26 25.76
CA LYS A 157 -8.00 30.27 25.91
C LYS A 157 -7.41 28.86 25.80
N ASP A 158 -7.98 27.88 26.50
CA ASP A 158 -7.55 26.48 26.46
C ASP A 158 -7.60 25.84 25.06
N ILE A 159 -8.60 26.18 24.24
CA ILE A 159 -8.71 25.68 22.86
C ILE A 159 -7.58 26.25 22.00
N ILE A 160 -7.28 27.53 22.17
CA ILE A 160 -6.21 28.22 21.44
C ILE A 160 -4.84 27.69 21.88
N GLU A 161 -4.61 27.53 23.18
CA GLU A 161 -3.39 26.94 23.72
C GLU A 161 -3.20 25.50 23.24
N ALA A 162 -4.26 24.68 23.28
CA ALA A 162 -4.21 23.32 22.73
C ALA A 162 -3.89 23.31 21.23
N ALA A 163 -4.38 24.30 20.47
CA ALA A 163 -4.03 24.47 19.06
C ALA A 163 -2.54 24.80 18.89
N LEU A 164 -2.00 25.67 19.76
CA LEU A 164 -0.62 26.11 19.71
C LEU A 164 0.35 25.02 20.16
N GLN A 165 0.03 24.26 21.21
CA GLN A 165 0.78 23.05 21.62
C GLN A 165 0.83 22.00 20.49
N ARG A 166 -0.26 21.81 19.75
CA ARG A 166 -0.27 20.94 18.55
C ARG A 166 0.61 21.50 17.44
N TYR A 167 0.63 22.82 17.28
CA TYR A 167 1.48 23.49 16.29
C TYR A 167 2.96 23.39 16.67
N PHE A 168 3.33 23.59 17.93
CA PHE A 168 4.67 23.36 18.47
C PHE A 168 5.19 21.96 18.10
N LYS A 169 4.39 20.92 18.37
CA LYS A 169 4.76 19.53 18.01
C LYS A 169 5.00 19.36 16.51
N THR A 170 4.17 20.01 15.68
CA THR A 170 4.35 20.01 14.22
C THR A 170 5.67 20.68 13.82
N CYS A 171 6.00 21.82 14.43
CA CYS A 171 7.25 22.54 14.20
C CYS A 171 8.46 21.72 14.64
N LEU A 172 8.40 21.10 15.82
CA LEU A 172 9.44 20.24 16.36
C LEU A 172 9.71 19.02 15.46
N GLU A 173 8.66 18.32 15.02
CA GLU A 173 8.79 17.21 14.08
C GLU A 173 9.41 17.67 12.75
N THR A 174 8.98 18.83 12.24
CA THR A 174 9.54 19.42 11.02
C THR A 174 11.02 19.76 11.20
N HIS A 175 11.40 20.33 12.34
CA HIS A 175 12.78 20.65 12.66
C HIS A 175 13.65 19.39 12.71
N LYS A 176 13.19 18.33 13.38
CA LYS A 176 13.86 17.02 13.41
C LYS A 176 14.02 16.39 12.02
N LEU A 177 13.01 16.53 11.16
CA LEU A 177 13.09 16.05 9.77
C LEU A 177 14.09 16.84 8.93
N LYS A 178 14.18 18.16 9.15
CA LYS A 178 15.16 19.02 8.47
C LYS A 178 16.57 18.74 8.95
N SER A 179 16.80 18.63 10.26
CA SER A 179 18.11 18.34 10.83
C SER A 179 18.64 16.95 10.44
N SER A 180 17.74 15.99 10.18
CA SER A 180 18.10 14.66 9.68
C SER A 180 18.14 14.54 8.15
N ASN A 181 17.98 15.64 7.40
CA ASN A 181 17.90 15.68 5.94
C ASN A 181 16.82 14.73 5.32
N ARG A 182 15.77 14.40 6.08
CA ARG A 182 14.65 13.55 5.62
C ARG A 182 13.41 14.32 5.20
N TYR A 183 13.45 15.65 5.32
CA TYR A 183 12.28 16.51 5.12
C TYR A 183 11.71 16.40 3.70
N GLU A 184 12.53 16.47 2.66
CA GLU A 184 12.04 16.41 1.28
C GLU A 184 11.47 15.02 0.93
N ALA A 185 12.13 13.94 1.37
CA ALA A 185 11.59 12.58 1.22
C ALA A 185 10.24 12.42 1.94
N HIS A 186 10.13 12.94 3.17
CA HIS A 186 8.88 12.95 3.92
C HIS A 186 7.78 13.75 3.20
N LYS A 187 8.10 14.95 2.70
CA LYS A 187 7.20 15.82 1.95
C LYS A 187 6.69 15.15 0.67
N GLN A 188 7.58 14.51 -0.09
CA GLN A 188 7.21 13.73 -1.28
C GLN A 188 6.29 12.56 -0.91
N LYS A 189 6.62 11.80 0.13
CA LYS A 189 5.80 10.67 0.63
C LYS A 189 4.41 11.13 1.08
N THR A 190 4.33 12.22 1.83
CA THR A 190 3.07 12.79 2.32
C THR A 190 2.19 13.29 1.16
N ARG A 191 2.78 13.97 0.17
CA ARG A 191 2.07 14.40 -1.05
C ARG A 191 1.54 13.21 -1.85
N LYS A 192 2.38 12.18 -2.07
CA LYS A 192 2.01 10.94 -2.76
C LYS A 192 0.84 10.23 -2.06
N SER A 193 0.91 10.08 -0.75
CA SER A 193 -0.18 9.50 0.06
C SER A 193 -1.46 10.34 0.01
N GLY A 194 -1.33 11.67 0.05
CA GLY A 194 -2.45 12.60 -0.08
C GLY A 194 -3.20 12.43 -1.40
N ARG A 195 -2.47 12.42 -2.52
CA ARG A 195 -3.06 12.18 -3.85
C ARG A 195 -3.76 10.83 -3.95
N GLN A 196 -3.14 9.76 -3.43
CA GLN A 196 -3.76 8.43 -3.42
C GLN A 196 -5.07 8.41 -2.62
N ARG A 197 -5.10 9.03 -1.44
CA ARG A 197 -6.32 9.14 -0.62
C ARG A 197 -7.40 9.94 -1.30
N GLU A 198 -7.04 11.06 -1.92
CA GLU A 198 -8.00 11.90 -2.62
C GLU A 198 -8.59 11.18 -3.83
N LYS A 199 -7.75 10.49 -4.61
CA LYS A 199 -8.18 9.67 -5.74
C LYS A 199 -9.09 8.52 -5.26
N LEU A 200 -8.77 7.88 -4.14
CA LEU A 200 -9.62 6.86 -3.54
C LEU A 200 -10.97 7.44 -3.15
N MET A 201 -11.00 8.53 -2.37
CA MET A 201 -12.23 9.23 -1.98
C MET A 201 -13.10 9.54 -3.19
N ARG A 202 -12.51 10.13 -4.25
CA ARG A 202 -13.24 10.46 -5.48
C ARG A 202 -13.85 9.21 -6.15
N ARG A 203 -13.12 8.10 -6.19
CA ARG A 203 -13.63 6.83 -6.76
C ARG A 203 -14.71 6.19 -5.87
N THR A 204 -14.58 6.27 -4.55
CA THR A 204 -15.59 5.81 -3.60
C THR A 204 -16.85 6.64 -3.70
N THR A 205 -16.76 7.97 -3.77
CA THR A 205 -17.92 8.84 -4.02
C THR A 205 -18.56 8.53 -5.37
N ALA A 206 -17.77 8.32 -6.43
CA ALA A 206 -18.28 7.96 -7.75
C ALA A 206 -19.02 6.61 -7.75
N LEU A 207 -18.50 5.62 -7.00
CA LEU A 207 -19.11 4.30 -6.86
C LEU A 207 -20.56 4.40 -6.35
N GLU A 208 -20.83 5.33 -5.44
CA GLU A 208 -22.19 5.58 -4.91
C GLU A 208 -23.10 6.34 -5.88
N LEU A 209 -22.54 7.19 -6.74
CA LEU A 209 -23.32 8.01 -7.67
C LEU A 209 -23.66 7.31 -8.99
N VAL A 210 -22.92 6.25 -9.34
CA VAL A 210 -23.20 5.46 -10.55
C VAL A 210 -24.43 4.60 -10.31
N ASN A 211 -25.36 4.61 -11.26
CA ASN A 211 -26.51 3.70 -11.24
C ASN A 211 -26.07 2.31 -11.70
N TRP A 212 -25.96 1.36 -10.77
CA TRP A 212 -25.51 0.00 -11.04
C TRP A 212 -26.71 -0.90 -11.36
N ALA A 213 -26.67 -1.57 -12.50
CA ALA A 213 -27.69 -2.57 -12.84
C ALA A 213 -27.52 -3.87 -12.04
N ASP A 214 -26.29 -4.22 -11.67
CA ASP A 214 -25.94 -5.38 -10.85
C ASP A 214 -25.18 -4.93 -9.59
N GLN A 215 -25.75 -5.23 -8.42
CA GLN A 215 -25.16 -4.90 -7.13
C GLN A 215 -23.91 -5.74 -6.82
N HIS A 216 -23.82 -6.96 -7.37
CA HIS A 216 -22.64 -7.80 -7.24
C HIS A 216 -21.46 -7.22 -8.03
N GLU A 217 -21.71 -6.59 -9.18
CA GLU A 217 -20.70 -5.79 -9.86
C GLU A 217 -20.22 -4.59 -9.05
N LYS A 218 -21.14 -3.86 -8.40
CA LYS A 218 -20.78 -2.78 -7.47
C LYS A 218 -19.87 -3.29 -6.35
N GLY A 219 -20.19 -4.44 -5.76
CA GLY A 219 -19.39 -5.09 -4.71
C GLY A 219 -17.96 -5.41 -5.16
N ARG A 220 -17.79 -6.07 -6.30
CA ARG A 220 -16.46 -6.37 -6.86
C ARG A 220 -15.63 -5.13 -7.15
N VAL A 221 -16.28 -4.04 -7.56
CA VAL A 221 -15.61 -2.76 -7.78
C VAL A 221 -15.24 -2.09 -6.46
N ALA A 222 -16.05 -2.22 -5.41
CA ALA A 222 -15.74 -1.72 -4.08
C ALA A 222 -14.50 -2.42 -3.48
N GLU A 223 -14.38 -3.74 -3.65
CA GLU A 223 -13.25 -4.54 -3.15
C GLU A 223 -11.88 -4.05 -3.64
N VAL A 224 -11.84 -3.43 -4.82
CA VAL A 224 -10.61 -2.97 -5.46
C VAL A 224 -10.33 -1.48 -5.23
N LEU A 225 -11.23 -0.78 -4.53
CA LEU A 225 -11.04 0.60 -4.05
C LEU A 225 -10.31 0.59 -2.70
N VAL A 226 -9.06 0.13 -2.73
CA VAL A 226 -8.15 0.14 -1.59
C VAL A 226 -6.90 0.96 -1.90
N MET A 227 -6.28 1.56 -0.88
CA MET A 227 -5.11 2.43 -1.04
C MET A 227 -3.96 1.78 -1.82
N GLU A 228 -3.74 0.48 -1.63
CA GLU A 228 -2.70 -0.31 -2.30
C GLU A 228 -2.95 -0.45 -3.81
N ALA A 229 -4.21 -0.41 -4.23
CA ALA A 229 -4.63 -0.46 -5.63
C ALA A 229 -4.74 0.91 -6.31
N MET A 230 -4.43 1.98 -5.57
CA MET A 230 -4.35 3.33 -6.11
C MET A 230 -2.96 3.58 -6.70
N SER A 231 -2.92 3.65 -8.03
CA SER A 231 -1.74 4.07 -8.79
C SER A 231 -1.13 5.35 -8.20
N SER A 232 0.18 5.32 -7.99
CA SER A 232 0.92 6.50 -7.55
C SER A 232 1.16 7.43 -8.74
N GLU A 233 0.69 8.66 -8.59
CA GLU A 233 1.04 9.77 -9.48
C GLU A 233 2.33 10.41 -9.00
N GLU A 234 3.32 10.46 -9.88
CA GLU A 234 4.52 11.28 -9.73
C GLU A 234 4.26 12.64 -10.40
N SER A 235 4.56 13.71 -9.67
CA SER A 235 4.41 15.08 -10.15
C SER A 235 5.81 15.63 -10.40
N CYS A 236 6.18 15.83 -11.66
CA CYS A 236 7.41 16.53 -12.02
C CYS A 236 7.16 18.03 -11.86
N TYR A 237 7.89 18.66 -10.95
CA TYR A 237 8.01 20.10 -10.86
C TYR A 237 9.38 20.47 -11.40
N GLU A 238 9.47 21.48 -12.26
CA GLU A 238 10.73 22.19 -12.42
C GLU A 238 10.83 23.24 -11.31
N ASP A 239 11.97 23.28 -10.64
CA ASP A 239 12.27 24.33 -9.67
C ASP A 239 12.53 25.61 -10.46
N ASN A 240 11.50 26.45 -10.58
CA ASN A 240 11.69 27.85 -10.86
C ASN A 240 11.90 28.56 -9.53
N ASP A 241 13.03 29.24 -9.37
CA ASP A 241 13.57 29.88 -8.15
C ASP A 241 12.67 30.93 -7.47
N ILE A 242 11.44 31.13 -7.93
CA ILE A 242 10.53 32.14 -7.38
C ILE A 242 9.14 31.53 -7.24
N ASN A 243 8.90 30.86 -6.11
CA ASN A 243 7.60 30.62 -5.45
C ASN A 243 6.37 30.19 -6.29
N ASN A 244 6.58 29.75 -7.53
CA ASN A 244 5.57 29.29 -8.47
C ASN A 244 6.10 28.01 -9.12
N SER A 245 6.11 26.94 -8.33
CA SER A 245 6.30 25.58 -8.85
C SER A 245 5.12 25.24 -9.76
N LYS A 246 5.28 25.53 -11.06
CA LYS A 246 4.29 25.18 -12.08
C LYS A 246 4.41 23.69 -12.33
N LEU A 247 3.34 22.96 -12.04
CA LEU A 247 3.24 21.54 -12.33
C LEU A 247 3.39 21.32 -13.85
N THR A 248 4.49 20.67 -14.26
CA THR A 248 4.84 20.47 -15.67
C THR A 248 4.14 19.25 -16.25
N LYS A 249 4.11 18.14 -15.50
CA LYS A 249 3.49 16.89 -15.94
C LYS A 249 3.18 15.99 -14.74
N TYR A 250 2.09 15.25 -14.85
CA TYR A 250 1.84 14.07 -14.03
C TYR A 250 2.20 12.83 -14.84
N SER A 251 3.05 11.97 -14.29
CA SER A 251 3.24 10.61 -14.78
C SER A 251 2.49 9.66 -13.85
N VAL A 252 1.67 8.78 -14.43
CA VAL A 252 1.01 7.72 -13.67
C VAL A 252 1.79 6.45 -13.91
N HIS A 253 2.39 5.91 -12.85
CA HIS A 253 3.11 4.66 -12.95
C HIS A 253 2.13 3.51 -13.15
N ARG A 254 2.40 2.66 -14.13
CA ARG A 254 1.59 1.46 -14.37
C ARG A 254 1.87 0.44 -13.27
N LEU A 255 0.83 0.02 -12.58
CA LEU A 255 0.92 -1.10 -11.66
C LEU A 255 1.06 -2.38 -12.49
N GLN A 256 2.21 -3.05 -12.43
CA GLN A 256 2.49 -4.22 -13.28
C GLN A 256 1.53 -5.39 -13.00
N TRP A 257 1.01 -5.47 -11.78
CA TRP A 257 0.03 -6.46 -11.36
C TRP A 257 -1.42 -6.10 -11.74
N GLU A 258 -1.67 -4.92 -12.32
CA GLU A 258 -3.02 -4.49 -12.69
C GLU A 258 -3.53 -5.18 -13.97
N SER A 259 -4.61 -5.95 -13.84
CA SER A 259 -5.24 -6.64 -14.96
C SER A 259 -5.87 -5.68 -15.98
N ARG A 260 -5.96 -6.09 -17.26
CA ARG A 260 -6.64 -5.30 -18.31
C ARG A 260 -8.10 -4.98 -17.95
N ARG A 261 -8.78 -5.93 -17.29
CA ARG A 261 -10.17 -5.79 -16.82
C ARG A 261 -10.30 -4.71 -15.74
N MET A 262 -9.40 -4.71 -14.76
CA MET A 262 -9.32 -3.69 -13.71
C MET A 262 -9.14 -2.28 -14.29
N LYS A 263 -8.23 -2.15 -15.26
CA LYS A 263 -7.97 -0.88 -15.94
C LYS A 263 -9.23 -0.35 -16.65
N LYS A 264 -10.02 -1.23 -17.27
CA LYS A 264 -11.29 -0.87 -17.93
C LYS A 264 -12.31 -0.38 -16.91
N PHE A 265 -12.46 -1.06 -15.76
CA PHE A 265 -13.36 -0.63 -14.69
C PHE A 265 -12.99 0.74 -14.11
N LYS A 266 -11.71 0.96 -13.77
CA LYS A 266 -11.23 2.26 -13.27
C LYS A 266 -11.48 3.39 -14.27
N LYS A 267 -11.26 3.15 -15.57
CA LYS A 267 -11.57 4.12 -16.63
C LYS A 267 -13.06 4.43 -16.74
N ASN A 268 -13.92 3.40 -16.65
CA ASN A 268 -15.37 3.56 -16.73
C ASN A 268 -15.92 4.36 -15.56
N LEU A 269 -15.42 4.13 -14.34
CA LEU A 269 -15.79 4.91 -13.14
C LEU A 269 -15.49 6.41 -13.29
N ILE A 270 -14.41 6.77 -13.97
CA ILE A 270 -13.96 8.16 -14.11
C ILE A 270 -14.64 8.86 -15.30
N ARG A 271 -15.19 8.10 -16.25
CA ARG A 271 -15.76 8.62 -17.51
C ARG A 271 -16.91 9.62 -17.31
N PRO A 272 -17.87 9.43 -16.39
CA PRO A 272 -18.93 10.40 -16.13
C PRO A 272 -18.38 11.72 -15.57
N ILE A 273 -17.38 11.66 -14.67
CA ILE A 273 -16.77 12.84 -14.06
C ILE A 273 -15.96 13.66 -15.08
N ARG A 274 -15.34 12.99 -16.07
CA ARG A 274 -14.65 13.65 -17.19
C ARG A 274 -15.58 14.53 -18.02
N LYS A 275 -16.83 14.12 -18.27
CA LYS A 275 -17.76 14.88 -19.10
C LYS A 275 -18.18 16.20 -18.42
N ASN A 276 -18.19 16.23 -17.09
CA ASN A 276 -18.75 17.32 -16.30
C ASN A 276 -17.69 18.23 -15.63
N SER A 277 -16.39 17.97 -15.81
CA SER A 277 -15.30 18.76 -15.18
C SER A 277 -14.64 19.76 -16.14
N LEU A 278 -14.23 20.93 -15.62
CA LEU A 278 -13.45 21.95 -16.35
C LEU A 278 -12.07 21.42 -16.77
N GLN A 279 -11.51 21.95 -17.86
CA GLN A 279 -10.27 21.42 -18.47
C GLN A 279 -9.04 21.48 -17.54
N GLU A 280 -8.97 22.49 -16.67
CA GLU A 280 -7.93 22.63 -15.64
C GLU A 280 -8.08 21.56 -14.55
N LEU A 281 -9.31 21.35 -14.06
CA LEU A 281 -9.62 20.26 -13.14
C LEU A 281 -9.28 18.89 -13.75
N ARG A 282 -9.43 18.70 -15.07
CA ARG A 282 -9.03 17.44 -15.71
C ARG A 282 -7.52 17.20 -15.67
N ARG A 283 -6.71 18.25 -15.85
CA ARG A 283 -5.23 18.17 -15.81
C ARG A 283 -4.72 17.92 -14.39
N GLU A 284 -5.33 18.56 -13.40
CA GLU A 284 -4.94 18.44 -11.99
C GLU A 284 -5.48 17.16 -11.32
N TYR A 285 -6.71 16.76 -11.65
CA TYR A 285 -7.40 15.69 -10.93
C TYR A 285 -7.39 14.34 -11.67
N TYR A 286 -7.12 14.30 -12.98
CA TYR A 286 -7.20 13.08 -13.78
C TYR A 286 -6.06 12.90 -14.79
N PRO A 287 -4.79 12.89 -14.35
CA PRO A 287 -3.65 12.80 -15.25
C PRO A 287 -3.55 11.48 -16.02
N GLU A 288 -4.13 10.40 -15.48
CA GLU A 288 -4.30 9.09 -16.17
C GLU A 288 -5.05 9.18 -17.49
N LEU A 289 -5.83 10.25 -17.67
CA LEU A 289 -6.65 10.49 -18.84
C LEU A 289 -5.96 11.38 -19.88
N MET A 290 -4.84 12.01 -19.53
CA MET A 290 -4.01 12.85 -20.41
C MET A 290 -2.86 12.05 -21.07
N GLY A 291 -2.58 10.84 -20.58
CA GLY A 291 -1.66 9.91 -21.21
C GLY A 291 -2.23 9.36 -22.51
N ASN A 292 -2.02 10.13 -23.60
CA ASN A 292 -1.96 9.75 -25.02
C ASN A 292 -1.99 11.00 -25.95
N LEU A 293 -1.66 12.20 -25.45
CA LEU A 293 -1.28 13.34 -26.31
C LEU A 293 0.25 13.46 -26.33
N LEU A 294 0.88 12.49 -26.96
CA LEU A 294 2.16 12.59 -27.67
C LEU A 294 2.00 11.73 -28.91
#